data_AF-A0AAV9UEQ5-F1
#
_entry.id   AF-A0AAV9UEQ5-F1
#
_cell.length_a   1.000
_cell.length_b   1.000
_cell.length_c   1.000
_cell.angle_alpha   90.00
_cell.angle_beta   90.00
_cell.angle_gamma   90.00
#
_symmetry.space_group_name_H-M   'P 1'
#
loop_
_entity.id
_entity.type
_entity.pdbx_description
1 polymer ?
#
loop_
_entity_poly.entity_id
_entity_poly.type
_entity_poly.pdbx_seq_one_letter_code
_entity_poly.pdbx_strand_id
1 'polypeptide(L)'
;MYSTGTSNRSPPQSRSGSPWYSRFPDLNPAGDYSQSWPPQILTIADHEIWRIALLPKSCSPLEPSDLRHNERVEYLGQGILTALVSDFLYTKFIEYGERSLAAMQEALLDIAVLSNICNKIELPQFLPTSSSDRFLNENSSALLFEAYIGSLYHDRGAEGYPEIRNWFFFLIKPYATMCKNNYDQYVDSQRGSRDPQLNSPPRRGGYSSSSYSGYGMADPSMIIRPGTAAPDLGTYGTPYRSSRDRGAGDYIQELKEYCEKMRWAPPVYFDENNQKDGDLIEWFSTVSIDGNTIAESTSWAKSKKMARAMASKVALNRLKNF
;
A
#
# COMPACT_ATOMS: atom_id res chain seq x y z
N MET A 1 37.01 5.41 -38.82
CA MET A 1 36.53 4.38 -37.87
C MET A 1 36.97 4.80 -36.49
N TYR A 2 36.07 5.36 -35.68
CA TYR A 2 36.33 5.62 -34.26
C TYR A 2 35.09 5.22 -33.47
N SER A 3 35.26 4.21 -32.61
CA SER A 3 34.25 3.63 -31.74
C SER A 3 33.73 4.64 -30.72
N THR A 4 32.42 4.78 -30.65
CA THR A 4 31.71 5.38 -29.51
C THR A 4 31.54 4.33 -28.41
N GLY A 5 32.26 4.50 -27.30
CA GLY A 5 32.08 3.69 -26.10
C GLY A 5 30.79 4.10 -25.38
N THR A 6 29.79 3.24 -25.40
CA THR A 6 28.58 3.37 -24.57
C THR A 6 28.91 2.97 -23.13
N SER A 7 28.84 3.91 -22.20
CA SER A 7 28.98 3.61 -20.77
C SER A 7 27.77 2.82 -20.29
N ASN A 8 27.94 1.52 -20.08
CA ASN A 8 27.02 0.67 -19.33
C ASN A 8 26.98 1.17 -17.87
N ARG A 9 26.03 2.05 -17.54
CA ARG A 9 25.62 2.27 -16.15
C ARG A 9 24.50 1.30 -15.84
N SER A 10 24.77 0.33 -14.98
CA SER A 10 23.76 -0.57 -14.43
C SER A 10 22.65 0.23 -13.73
N PRO A 11 21.37 -0.12 -13.91
CA PRO A 11 20.27 0.58 -13.25
C PRO A 11 20.31 0.36 -11.72
N PRO A 12 19.82 1.34 -10.93
CA PRO A 12 19.73 1.19 -9.48
C PRO A 12 18.84 -0.01 -9.11
N GLN A 13 19.32 -0.82 -8.17
CA GLN A 13 18.64 -2.02 -7.68
C GLN A 13 17.52 -1.64 -6.71
N SER A 14 16.35 -2.27 -6.86
CA SER A 14 15.21 -2.15 -5.94
C SER A 14 15.61 -2.59 -4.53
N ARG A 15 15.06 -1.94 -3.50
CA ARG A 15 15.34 -2.28 -2.09
C ARG A 15 14.76 -3.64 -1.66
N SER A 16 13.99 -4.28 -2.53
CA SER A 16 13.48 -5.63 -2.36
C SER A 16 13.66 -6.42 -3.65
N GLY A 17 14.18 -7.64 -3.48
CA GLY A 17 14.38 -8.60 -4.57
C GLY A 17 13.12 -9.38 -4.96
N SER A 18 11.92 -8.97 -4.52
CA SER A 18 10.68 -9.69 -4.83
C SER A 18 10.14 -9.29 -6.22
N PRO A 19 10.04 -10.25 -7.17
CA PRO A 19 9.75 -9.94 -8.58
C PRO A 19 8.32 -9.45 -8.86
N TRP A 20 7.38 -9.57 -7.91
CA TRP A 20 5.96 -9.22 -8.15
C TRP A 20 5.66 -7.72 -8.17
N TYR A 21 6.59 -6.88 -7.70
CA TYR A 21 6.48 -5.42 -7.76
C TYR A 21 7.64 -4.72 -8.46
N SER A 22 8.47 -5.47 -9.20
CA SER A 22 9.54 -4.90 -10.01
C SER A 22 8.97 -3.95 -11.06
N ARG A 23 9.11 -2.64 -10.77
CA ARG A 23 8.69 -1.46 -11.54
C ARG A 23 7.18 -1.34 -11.71
N PHE A 24 6.55 -0.59 -10.80
CA PHE A 24 5.28 0.07 -11.09
C PHE A 24 5.48 1.02 -12.29
N PRO A 25 4.88 0.75 -13.45
CA PRO A 25 4.98 1.68 -14.57
C PRO A 25 4.34 3.02 -14.20
N ASP A 26 4.68 4.05 -14.97
CA ASP A 26 3.93 5.29 -14.93
C ASP A 26 2.47 5.03 -15.33
N LEU A 27 1.53 5.30 -14.43
CA LEU A 27 0.12 4.96 -14.61
C LEU A 27 -0.69 6.17 -15.06
N ASN A 28 -1.50 5.97 -16.10
CA ASN A 28 -2.62 6.85 -16.43
C ASN A 28 -3.91 6.01 -16.31
N PRO A 29 -4.78 6.29 -15.33
CA PRO A 29 -6.02 5.54 -15.17
C PRO A 29 -6.92 5.74 -16.39
N ALA A 30 -7.70 4.72 -16.74
CA ALA A 30 -8.62 4.75 -17.89
C ALA A 30 -10.05 5.18 -17.47
N GLY A 31 -10.86 5.58 -18.46
CA GLY A 31 -12.29 5.89 -18.28
C GLY A 31 -12.54 7.21 -17.53
N ASP A 32 -13.71 7.35 -16.90
CA ASP A 32 -14.14 8.60 -16.22
C ASP A 32 -13.18 9.07 -15.11
N TYR A 33 -12.43 8.13 -14.51
CA TYR A 33 -11.42 8.44 -13.50
C TYR A 33 -10.26 9.28 -14.08
N SER A 34 -9.95 9.11 -15.36
CA SER A 34 -8.89 9.85 -16.06
C SER A 34 -9.14 11.36 -16.13
N GLN A 35 -10.41 11.79 -16.09
CA GLN A 35 -10.76 13.21 -16.23
C GLN A 35 -10.51 14.02 -14.96
N SER A 36 -10.49 13.35 -13.81
CA SER A 36 -10.36 13.98 -12.49
C SER A 36 -9.10 13.55 -11.75
N TRP A 37 -8.25 12.75 -12.39
CA TRP A 37 -6.99 12.26 -11.84
C TRP A 37 -5.81 12.74 -12.71
N PRO A 38 -4.70 13.21 -12.11
CA PRO A 38 -4.47 13.33 -10.66
C PRO A 38 -5.33 14.42 -10.02
N PRO A 39 -5.72 14.27 -8.74
CA PRO A 39 -6.42 15.33 -8.02
C PRO A 39 -5.55 16.57 -7.93
N GLN A 40 -6.17 17.74 -7.87
CA GLN A 40 -5.45 18.99 -7.61
C GLN A 40 -4.67 18.89 -6.29
N ILE A 41 -3.45 19.41 -6.29
CA ILE A 41 -2.61 19.50 -5.09
C ILE A 41 -3.33 20.28 -3.98
N LEU A 42 -3.22 19.79 -2.75
CA LEU A 42 -3.71 20.51 -1.58
C LEU A 42 -2.77 21.67 -1.25
N THR A 43 -3.34 22.83 -0.96
CA THR A 43 -2.53 23.99 -0.57
C THR A 43 -2.06 23.87 0.88
N ILE A 44 -0.90 24.48 1.17
CA ILE A 44 -0.35 24.71 2.51
C ILE A 44 -0.57 26.18 2.82
N ALA A 45 -1.24 26.49 3.94
CA ALA A 45 -1.60 27.85 4.29
C ALA A 45 -0.38 28.66 4.77
N ASP A 46 0.48 28.05 5.59
CA ASP A 46 1.70 28.69 6.04
C ASP A 46 2.78 28.69 4.94
N HIS A 47 3.16 29.89 4.51
CA HIS A 47 4.17 30.10 3.48
C HIS A 47 5.57 29.61 3.88
N GLU A 48 5.93 29.64 5.15
CA GLU A 48 7.21 29.13 5.63
C GLU A 48 7.23 27.60 5.63
N ILE A 49 6.12 26.96 5.99
CA ILE A 49 5.99 25.49 5.87
C ILE A 49 6.12 25.07 4.40
N TRP A 50 5.43 25.75 3.49
CA TRP A 50 5.55 25.51 2.05
C TRP A 50 6.98 25.70 1.54
N ARG A 51 7.63 26.79 1.96
CA ARG A 51 9.04 27.07 1.60
C ARG A 51 9.96 25.96 2.09
N ILE A 52 9.78 25.46 3.32
CA ILE A 52 10.58 24.36 3.87
C ILE A 52 10.35 23.07 3.08
N ALA A 53 9.10 22.73 2.73
CA ALA A 53 8.79 21.53 1.94
C ALA A 53 9.61 21.44 0.64
N LEU A 54 9.83 22.60 0.01
CA LEU A 54 10.51 22.77 -1.27
C LEU A 54 12.03 23.04 -1.17
N LEU A 55 12.63 22.81 0.00
CA LEU A 55 14.08 22.97 0.23
C LEU A 55 14.78 21.62 0.47
N PRO A 56 14.87 20.76 -0.56
CA PRO A 56 15.64 19.53 -0.47
C PRO A 56 17.11 19.83 -0.28
N LYS A 57 17.74 19.11 0.66
CA LYS A 57 19.17 19.26 0.95
C LYS A 57 20.08 19.08 -0.27
N SER A 58 19.70 18.23 -1.22
CA SER A 58 20.46 18.00 -2.44
C SER A 58 20.50 19.19 -3.40
N CYS A 59 19.53 20.11 -3.32
CA CYS A 59 19.37 21.22 -4.26
C CYS A 59 19.17 22.56 -3.54
N SER A 60 19.48 22.61 -2.25
CA SER A 60 19.35 23.80 -1.41
C SER A 60 20.64 24.63 -1.47
N PRO A 61 20.55 25.97 -1.49
CA PRO A 61 21.73 26.84 -1.37
C PRO A 61 22.28 26.93 0.07
N LEU A 62 21.63 26.26 1.04
CA LEU A 62 22.03 26.28 2.45
C LEU A 62 23.21 25.32 2.70
N GLU A 63 23.99 25.61 3.74
CA GLU A 63 25.05 24.72 4.22
C GLU A 63 24.48 23.36 4.63
N PRO A 64 25.11 22.22 4.31
CA PRO A 64 24.54 20.87 4.56
C PRO A 64 24.15 20.57 6.02
N SER A 65 24.71 21.30 6.99
CA SER A 65 24.39 21.18 8.42
C SER A 65 23.19 22.02 8.87
N ASP A 66 22.61 22.83 7.99
CA ASP A 66 21.49 23.69 8.29
C ASP A 66 20.21 22.88 8.58
N LEU A 67 19.56 23.16 9.70
CA LEU A 67 18.34 22.45 10.13
C LEU A 67 17.07 22.93 9.41
N ARG A 68 17.19 23.94 8.54
CA ARG A 68 16.09 24.47 7.72
C ARG A 68 15.81 23.66 6.46
N HIS A 69 16.59 22.60 6.21
CA HIS A 69 16.30 21.64 5.16
C HIS A 69 15.01 20.87 5.43
N ASN A 70 14.43 20.31 4.36
CA ASN A 70 13.22 19.52 4.44
C ASN A 70 13.38 18.13 5.11
N GLU A 71 14.59 17.69 5.47
CA GLU A 71 14.85 16.37 6.07
C GLU A 71 13.96 16.06 7.29
N ARG A 72 13.65 17.06 8.12
CA ARG A 72 12.79 16.89 9.30
C ARG A 72 11.33 16.70 8.94
N VAL A 73 10.85 17.39 7.91
CA VAL A 73 9.46 17.27 7.47
C VAL A 73 9.27 16.06 6.56
N GLU A 74 10.30 15.63 5.84
CA GLU A 74 10.40 14.33 5.18
C GLU A 74 10.21 13.20 6.19
N TYR A 75 10.95 13.24 7.31
CA TYR A 75 10.80 12.27 8.41
C TYR A 75 9.36 12.19 8.94
N LEU A 76 8.71 13.34 9.18
CA LEU A 76 7.30 13.39 9.57
C LEU A 76 6.41 12.79 8.48
N GLY A 77 6.65 13.19 7.23
CA GLY A 77 5.90 12.76 6.06
C GLY A 77 5.93 11.25 5.83
N GLN A 78 7.08 10.61 6.03
CA GLN A 78 7.23 9.16 5.92
C GLN A 78 6.30 8.43 6.91
N GLY A 79 6.21 8.91 8.16
CA GLY A 79 5.30 8.35 9.16
C GLY A 79 3.83 8.52 8.77
N ILE A 80 3.46 9.71 8.29
CA ILE A 80 2.08 10.01 7.86
C ILE A 80 1.71 9.21 6.61
N LEU A 81 2.60 9.10 5.63
CA LEU A 81 2.40 8.28 4.43
C LEU A 81 2.20 6.80 4.77
N THR A 82 3.02 6.28 5.70
CA THR A 82 2.87 4.91 6.18
C THR A 82 1.47 4.70 6.78
N ALA A 83 0.99 5.64 7.61
CA ALA A 83 -0.34 5.59 8.18
C ALA A 83 -1.46 5.67 7.11
N LEU A 84 -1.33 6.58 6.15
CA LEU A 84 -2.29 6.75 5.06
C LEU A 84 -2.41 5.50 4.18
N VAL A 85 -1.28 4.87 3.83
CA VAL A 85 -1.26 3.62 3.06
C VAL A 85 -1.83 2.47 3.88
N SER A 86 -1.46 2.34 5.16
CA SER A 86 -2.04 1.34 6.07
C SER A 86 -3.56 1.45 6.12
N ASP A 87 -4.09 2.66 6.31
CA ASP A 87 -5.52 2.93 6.39
C ASP A 87 -6.22 2.58 5.07
N PHE A 88 -5.63 2.98 3.93
CA PHE A 88 -6.17 2.62 2.61
C PHE A 88 -6.29 1.11 2.43
N LEU A 89 -5.19 0.38 2.68
CA LEU A 89 -5.14 -1.06 2.51
C LEU A 89 -6.10 -1.76 3.48
N TYR A 90 -6.12 -1.37 4.75
CA TYR A 90 -7.01 -1.94 5.76
C TYR A 90 -8.49 -1.77 5.42
N THR A 91 -8.87 -0.61 4.89
CA THR A 91 -10.26 -0.26 4.59
C THR A 91 -10.73 -0.78 3.24
N LYS A 92 -9.86 -0.83 2.22
CA LYS A 92 -10.24 -1.24 0.86
C LYS A 92 -10.02 -2.72 0.58
N PHE A 93 -9.01 -3.34 1.17
CA PHE A 93 -8.57 -4.70 0.88
C PHE A 93 -8.85 -5.63 2.07
N ILE A 94 -10.13 -5.71 2.43
CA ILE A 94 -10.62 -6.42 3.62
C ILE A 94 -10.36 -7.94 3.58
N GLU A 95 -10.18 -8.48 2.37
CA GLU A 95 -9.97 -9.89 2.06
C GLU A 95 -8.51 -10.36 2.23
N TYR A 96 -7.61 -9.48 2.66
CA TYR A 96 -6.20 -9.78 2.86
C TYR A 96 -5.83 -9.77 4.34
N GLY A 97 -4.95 -10.69 4.74
CA GLY A 97 -4.38 -10.74 6.08
C GLY A 97 -3.17 -9.80 6.24
N GLU A 98 -2.70 -9.64 7.48
CA GLU A 98 -1.57 -8.75 7.86
C GLU A 98 -0.36 -8.88 6.94
N ARG A 99 0.11 -10.11 6.70
CA ARG A 99 1.28 -10.37 5.85
C ARG A 99 1.11 -9.86 4.41
N SER A 100 -0.08 -10.04 3.83
CA SER A 100 -0.40 -9.56 2.49
C SER A 100 -0.50 -8.03 2.45
N LEU A 101 -1.12 -7.44 3.48
CA LEU A 101 -1.23 -5.99 3.61
C LEU A 101 0.15 -5.34 3.78
N ALA A 102 1.03 -5.93 4.60
CA ALA A 102 2.40 -5.46 4.78
C ALA A 102 3.21 -5.52 3.48
N ALA A 103 3.08 -6.61 2.71
CA ALA A 103 3.73 -6.74 1.41
C ALA A 103 3.23 -5.68 0.40
N MET A 104 1.91 -5.43 0.35
CA MET A 104 1.34 -4.37 -0.49
C MET A 104 1.74 -2.97 -0.02
N GLN A 105 1.85 -2.75 1.29
CA GLN A 105 2.32 -1.49 1.86
C GLN A 105 3.76 -1.18 1.42
N GLU A 106 4.66 -2.16 1.54
CA GLU A 106 6.05 -2.00 1.10
C GLU A 106 6.13 -1.65 -0.39
N ALA A 107 5.29 -2.30 -1.22
CA ALA A 107 5.23 -2.02 -2.65
C ALA A 107 4.70 -0.61 -2.97
N LEU A 108 3.71 -0.11 -2.22
CA LEU A 108 3.14 1.23 -2.44
C LEU A 108 4.01 2.36 -1.90
N LEU A 109 4.86 2.08 -0.91
CA LEU A 109 5.84 3.03 -0.36
C LEU A 109 7.20 2.94 -1.07
N ASP A 110 7.31 2.18 -2.15
CA ASP A 110 8.54 2.10 -2.93
C ASP A 110 8.86 3.43 -3.64
N ILE A 111 10.16 3.73 -3.73
CA ILE A 111 10.69 4.96 -4.33
C ILE A 111 10.12 5.18 -5.74
N ALA A 112 9.96 4.14 -6.55
CA ALA A 112 9.41 4.27 -7.89
C ALA A 112 7.95 4.76 -7.87
N VAL A 113 7.13 4.24 -6.95
CA VAL A 113 5.72 4.64 -6.81
C VAL A 113 5.62 6.07 -6.32
N LEU A 114 6.34 6.42 -5.25
CA LEU A 114 6.31 7.76 -4.68
C LEU A 114 6.85 8.81 -5.67
N SER A 115 7.90 8.48 -6.41
CA SER A 115 8.44 9.31 -7.49
C SER A 115 7.41 9.55 -8.59
N ASN A 116 6.74 8.49 -9.06
CA ASN A 116 5.70 8.61 -10.08
C ASN A 116 4.55 9.49 -9.59
N ILE A 117 4.08 9.30 -8.36
CA ILE A 117 3.03 10.11 -7.76
C ILE A 117 3.45 11.59 -7.68
N CYS A 118 4.67 11.86 -7.20
CA CYS A 118 5.25 13.21 -7.12
C CYS A 118 5.21 13.93 -8.47
N ASN A 119 5.64 13.23 -9.52
CA ASN A 119 5.67 13.77 -10.87
C ASN A 119 4.26 13.96 -11.45
N LYS A 120 3.29 13.10 -11.10
CA LYS A 120 1.89 13.23 -11.56
C LYS A 120 1.21 14.46 -11.02
N ILE A 121 1.41 14.77 -9.74
CA ILE A 121 0.87 16.01 -9.15
C ILE A 121 1.73 17.23 -9.50
N GLU A 122 2.72 17.06 -10.38
CA GLU A 122 3.63 18.09 -10.88
C GLU A 122 4.38 18.84 -9.76
N LEU A 123 4.62 18.21 -8.62
CA LEU A 123 5.24 18.85 -7.46
C LEU A 123 6.64 19.45 -7.75
N PRO A 124 7.50 18.84 -8.59
CA PRO A 124 8.81 19.42 -8.93
C PRO A 124 8.73 20.81 -9.59
N GLN A 125 7.60 21.20 -10.17
CA GLN A 125 7.45 22.51 -10.83
C GLN A 125 7.52 23.69 -9.85
N PHE A 126 7.27 23.43 -8.56
CA PHE A 126 7.29 24.45 -7.52
C PHE A 126 8.68 24.66 -6.92
N LEU A 127 9.67 23.81 -7.22
CA LEU A 127 11.02 23.97 -6.69
C LEU A 127 11.68 25.26 -7.20
N PRO A 128 12.49 25.94 -6.36
CA PRO A 128 13.16 27.19 -6.70
C PRO A 128 14.41 26.95 -7.58
N THR A 129 14.25 26.28 -8.71
CA THR A 129 15.34 25.92 -9.65
C THR A 129 15.06 26.47 -11.05
N SER A 130 16.13 26.71 -11.82
CA SER A 130 16.04 27.14 -13.21
C SER A 130 15.37 26.07 -14.08
N SER A 131 14.72 26.47 -15.17
CA SER A 131 13.83 25.61 -15.94
C SER A 131 14.47 24.32 -16.51
N SER A 132 15.79 24.29 -16.64
CA SER A 132 16.57 23.14 -17.13
C SER A 132 16.86 22.06 -16.08
N ASP A 133 16.76 22.37 -14.78
CA ASP A 133 17.11 21.47 -13.67
C ASP A 133 15.88 20.97 -12.89
N ARG A 134 14.67 21.07 -13.48
CA ARG A 134 13.42 20.58 -12.86
C ARG A 134 13.25 19.05 -12.93
N PHE A 135 14.18 18.35 -13.55
CA PHE A 135 14.19 16.89 -13.59
C PHE A 135 14.89 16.35 -12.33
N LEU A 136 14.09 16.01 -11.33
CA LEU A 136 14.56 15.27 -10.16
C LEU A 136 14.81 13.81 -10.54
N ASN A 137 15.83 13.21 -9.91
CA ASN A 137 15.96 11.76 -9.93
C ASN A 137 14.84 11.11 -9.08
N GLU A 138 14.60 9.82 -9.26
CA GLU A 138 13.50 9.10 -8.58
C GLU A 138 13.53 9.24 -7.06
N ASN A 139 14.72 9.14 -6.45
CA ASN A 139 14.87 9.29 -5.02
C ASN A 139 14.50 10.70 -4.55
N SER A 140 14.99 11.74 -5.24
CA SER A 140 14.66 13.13 -4.92
C SER A 140 13.17 13.43 -5.11
N SER A 141 12.50 12.88 -6.12
CA SER A 141 11.05 13.01 -6.29
C SER A 141 10.27 12.33 -5.16
N ALA A 142 10.68 11.12 -4.77
CA ALA A 142 10.05 10.40 -3.65
C ALA A 142 10.17 11.20 -2.34
N LEU A 143 11.38 11.65 -1.98
CA LEU A 143 11.61 12.43 -0.76
C LEU A 143 10.87 13.78 -0.78
N LEU A 144 10.77 14.43 -1.94
CA LEU A 144 9.98 15.66 -2.09
C LEU A 144 8.49 15.41 -1.79
N PHE A 145 7.95 14.28 -2.25
CA PHE A 145 6.58 13.90 -1.95
C PHE A 145 6.36 13.59 -0.47
N GLU A 146 7.30 12.90 0.18
CA GLU A 146 7.27 12.70 1.63
C GLU A 146 7.28 14.03 2.38
N ALA A 147 8.22 14.93 2.05
CA ALA A 147 8.30 16.26 2.65
C ALA A 147 7.01 17.06 2.47
N TYR A 148 6.38 17.00 1.29
CA TYR A 148 5.10 17.66 1.04
C TYR A 148 3.97 17.09 1.91
N ILE A 149 3.86 15.77 2.06
CA ILE A 149 2.84 15.15 2.94
C ILE A 149 3.07 15.54 4.40
N GLY A 150 4.33 15.51 4.86
CA GLY A 150 4.67 15.95 6.21
C GLY A 150 4.29 17.41 6.44
N SER A 151 4.48 18.25 5.43
CA SER A 151 4.18 19.68 5.47
C SER A 151 2.66 19.93 5.50
N LEU A 152 1.87 19.20 4.70
CA LEU A 152 0.41 19.25 4.75
C LEU A 152 -0.14 18.89 6.14
N TYR A 153 0.41 17.84 6.75
CA TYR A 153 0.01 17.41 8.08
C TYR A 153 0.46 18.40 9.15
N HIS A 154 1.65 18.97 9.03
CA HIS A 154 2.13 19.98 9.97
C HIS A 154 1.28 21.25 9.96
N ASP A 155 0.87 21.70 8.77
CA ASP A 155 0.04 22.89 8.56
C ASP A 155 -1.38 22.72 9.10
N ARG A 156 -2.02 21.57 8.84
CA ARG A 156 -3.42 21.32 9.25
C ARG A 156 -3.58 20.63 10.61
N GLY A 157 -2.52 20.02 11.14
CA GLY A 157 -2.56 19.19 12.33
C GLY A 157 -3.49 17.97 12.21
N ALA A 158 -3.90 17.43 13.35
CA ALA A 158 -4.75 16.24 13.42
C ALA A 158 -6.16 16.46 12.81
N GLU A 159 -6.70 17.67 12.90
CA GLU A 159 -8.04 18.01 12.41
C GLU A 159 -8.13 17.95 10.88
N GLY A 160 -7.04 18.26 10.17
CA GLY A 160 -6.98 18.15 8.71
C GLY A 160 -6.68 16.75 8.16
N TYR A 161 -6.40 15.78 9.03
CA TYR A 161 -6.08 14.42 8.58
C TYR A 161 -7.18 13.81 7.67
N PRO A 162 -8.48 13.95 7.96
CA PRO A 162 -9.54 13.41 7.09
C PRO A 162 -9.51 13.97 5.66
N GLU A 163 -9.18 15.26 5.50
CA GLU A 163 -9.06 15.90 4.18
C GLU A 163 -7.86 15.32 3.41
N ILE A 164 -6.69 15.30 4.05
CA ILE A 164 -5.45 14.72 3.49
C ILE A 164 -5.68 13.27 3.10
N ARG A 165 -6.35 12.51 3.97
CA ARG A 165 -6.71 11.10 3.75
C ARG A 165 -7.57 10.94 2.51
N ASN A 166 -8.67 11.68 2.40
CA ASN A 166 -9.59 11.55 1.27
C ASN A 166 -8.90 11.91 -0.05
N TRP A 167 -8.11 12.98 -0.07
CA TRP A 167 -7.29 13.37 -1.21
C TRP A 167 -6.27 12.27 -1.58
N PHE A 168 -5.51 11.77 -0.60
CA PHE A 168 -4.51 10.73 -0.82
C PHE A 168 -5.15 9.42 -1.30
N PHE A 169 -6.31 9.05 -0.78
CA PHE A 169 -7.03 7.85 -1.18
C PHE A 169 -7.42 7.90 -2.65
N PHE A 170 -7.86 9.06 -3.12
CA PHE A 170 -8.13 9.27 -4.53
C PHE A 170 -6.84 9.24 -5.37
N LEU A 171 -5.74 9.81 -4.86
CA LEU A 171 -4.45 9.78 -5.56
C LEU A 171 -3.88 8.35 -5.71
N ILE A 172 -3.87 7.55 -4.64
CA ILE A 172 -3.19 6.24 -4.57
C ILE A 172 -3.99 5.08 -5.17
N LYS A 173 -5.32 5.23 -5.29
CA LYS A 173 -6.23 4.17 -5.75
C LYS A 173 -5.78 3.42 -7.02
N PRO A 174 -5.33 4.05 -8.13
CA PRO A 174 -4.87 3.32 -9.31
C PRO A 174 -3.64 2.45 -9.01
N TYR A 175 -2.66 2.97 -8.27
CA TYR A 175 -1.47 2.22 -7.87
C TYR A 175 -1.84 1.06 -6.95
N ALA A 176 -2.73 1.28 -5.96
CA ALA A 176 -3.18 0.24 -5.06
C ALA A 176 -3.96 -0.87 -5.77
N THR A 177 -4.81 -0.52 -6.74
CA THR A 177 -5.56 -1.50 -7.54
C THR A 177 -4.62 -2.36 -8.38
N MET A 178 -3.60 -1.76 -9.01
CA MET A 178 -2.59 -2.52 -9.74
C MET A 178 -1.74 -3.38 -8.80
N CYS A 179 -1.33 -2.85 -7.65
CA CYS A 179 -0.60 -3.58 -6.63
C CYS A 179 -1.37 -4.84 -6.21
N LYS A 180 -2.67 -4.71 -5.96
CA LYS A 180 -3.56 -5.83 -5.65
C LYS A 180 -3.55 -6.88 -6.76
N ASN A 181 -3.75 -6.47 -8.01
CA ASN A 181 -3.78 -7.39 -9.15
C ASN A 181 -2.44 -8.14 -9.33
N ASN A 182 -1.32 -7.44 -9.19
CA ASN A 182 0.01 -8.05 -9.27
C ASN A 182 0.24 -9.05 -8.12
N TYR A 183 -0.19 -8.68 -6.92
CA TYR A 183 -0.10 -9.55 -5.75
C TYR A 183 -0.94 -10.83 -5.93
N ASP A 184 -2.18 -10.70 -6.41
CA ASP A 184 -3.07 -11.85 -6.68
C ASP A 184 -2.45 -12.79 -7.71
N GLN A 185 -1.97 -12.26 -8.85
CA GLN A 185 -1.28 -13.04 -9.88
C GLN A 185 -0.05 -13.77 -9.33
N TYR A 186 0.74 -13.09 -8.49
CA TYR A 186 1.90 -13.71 -7.85
C TYR A 186 1.48 -14.87 -6.94
N VAL A 187 0.48 -14.67 -6.07
CA VAL A 187 -0.01 -15.72 -5.17
C VAL A 187 -0.57 -16.92 -5.95
N ASP A 188 -1.30 -16.68 -7.03
CA ASP A 188 -1.85 -17.74 -7.88
C ASP A 188 -0.76 -18.53 -8.61
N SER A 189 0.28 -17.86 -9.12
CA SER A 189 1.42 -18.53 -9.75
C SER A 189 2.15 -19.49 -8.78
N GLN A 190 2.27 -19.10 -7.51
CA GLN A 190 2.89 -19.90 -6.46
C GLN A 190 2.02 -21.08 -6.02
N ARG A 191 0.69 -20.99 -6.18
CA ARG A 191 -0.24 -22.10 -5.95
C ARG A 191 -0.19 -23.12 -7.09
N GLY A 192 -0.12 -22.65 -8.34
CA GLY A 192 -0.03 -23.51 -9.53
C GLY A 192 1.27 -24.31 -9.64
N SER A 193 2.38 -23.83 -9.07
CA SER A 193 3.64 -24.60 -8.99
C SER A 193 3.66 -25.69 -7.90
N ARG A 194 2.62 -25.81 -7.06
CA ARG A 194 2.50 -26.83 -6.00
C ARG A 194 1.55 -27.96 -6.40
N ASP A 195 1.73 -28.54 -7.59
CA ASP A 195 1.02 -29.76 -7.98
C ASP A 195 1.50 -30.97 -7.13
N PRO A 196 0.61 -31.73 -6.44
CA PRO A 196 1.01 -32.80 -5.52
C PRO A 196 1.48 -34.13 -6.15
N GLN A 197 1.68 -34.22 -7.48
CA GLN A 197 1.88 -35.52 -8.16
C GLN A 197 3.32 -35.90 -8.52
N LEU A 198 4.34 -35.16 -8.06
CA LEU A 198 5.75 -35.55 -8.24
C LEU A 198 6.46 -35.71 -6.89
N ASN A 199 5.98 -36.66 -6.08
CA ASN A 199 6.75 -37.17 -4.95
C ASN A 199 6.84 -38.70 -5.03
N SER A 200 7.77 -39.16 -5.87
CA SER A 200 8.38 -40.48 -5.75
C SER A 200 9.82 -40.35 -6.24
N PRO A 201 10.84 -40.71 -5.44
CA PRO A 201 12.23 -40.59 -5.86
C PRO A 201 12.66 -41.84 -6.63
N PRO A 202 13.21 -41.74 -7.84
CA PRO A 202 14.10 -42.76 -8.35
C PRO A 202 15.55 -42.36 -8.09
N ARG A 203 16.31 -43.37 -7.66
CA ARG A 203 17.73 -43.34 -7.34
C ARG A 203 18.62 -43.09 -8.57
N ARG A 204 19.79 -42.50 -8.28
CA ARG A 204 21.11 -42.64 -8.93
C ARG A 204 21.31 -42.13 -10.38
N GLY A 205 22.19 -41.14 -10.48
CA GLY A 205 23.41 -41.22 -11.32
C GLY A 205 23.49 -40.27 -12.52
N GLY A 206 24.61 -39.54 -12.64
CA GLY A 206 25.11 -38.98 -13.90
C GLY A 206 25.31 -37.47 -13.93
N TYR A 207 26.56 -37.04 -14.15
CA TYR A 207 27.00 -35.65 -14.24
C TYR A 207 26.75 -35.00 -15.62
N SER A 208 26.59 -33.67 -15.58
CA SER A 208 26.93 -32.64 -16.60
C SER A 208 26.06 -32.47 -17.86
N SER A 209 25.36 -31.34 -17.98
CA SER A 209 25.93 -30.09 -18.54
C SER A 209 24.87 -29.00 -18.76
N SER A 210 25.33 -27.74 -18.78
CA SER A 210 24.65 -26.48 -19.13
C SER A 210 24.31 -25.57 -17.95
N SER A 211 25.32 -24.80 -17.57
CA SER A 211 25.29 -23.76 -16.56
C SER A 211 24.50 -22.54 -17.06
N TYR A 212 23.24 -22.43 -16.65
CA TYR A 212 22.63 -21.12 -16.39
C TYR A 212 22.77 -20.86 -14.89
N SER A 213 23.68 -19.95 -14.52
CA SER A 213 23.89 -19.58 -13.12
C SER A 213 22.58 -19.07 -12.52
N GLY A 214 22.12 -19.79 -11.50
CA GLY A 214 20.90 -19.50 -10.76
C GLY A 214 20.96 -18.15 -10.07
N TYR A 215 19.91 -17.36 -10.27
CA TYR A 215 19.43 -16.45 -9.24
C TYR A 215 18.60 -17.29 -8.27
N GLY A 216 19.19 -17.60 -7.12
CA GLY A 216 18.43 -18.17 -6.00
C GLY A 216 17.32 -17.19 -5.61
N MET A 217 16.07 -17.65 -5.64
CA MET A 217 14.95 -16.92 -5.08
C MET A 217 15.19 -16.73 -3.58
N ALA A 218 15.31 -15.48 -3.14
CA ALA A 218 15.43 -15.18 -1.71
C ALA A 218 14.09 -15.41 -1.00
N ASP A 219 14.17 -16.02 0.18
CA ASP A 219 13.07 -16.21 1.13
C ASP A 219 12.56 -14.83 1.61
N PRO A 220 11.24 -14.57 1.61
CA PRO A 220 10.64 -13.37 2.20
C PRO A 220 11.04 -13.09 3.67
N SER A 221 11.62 -14.08 4.36
CA SER A 221 12.17 -13.91 5.72
C SER A 221 13.51 -13.20 5.81
N MET A 222 14.17 -12.85 4.69
CA MET A 222 15.54 -12.28 4.69
C MET A 222 15.65 -10.88 4.08
N ILE A 223 14.61 -10.04 4.23
CA ILE A 223 14.72 -8.61 3.89
C ILE A 223 15.43 -7.89 5.04
N ILE A 224 16.76 -7.82 4.93
CA ILE A 224 17.61 -7.00 5.79
C ILE A 224 17.35 -5.53 5.44
N ARG A 225 16.90 -4.74 6.41
CA ARG A 225 16.85 -3.27 6.31
C ARG A 225 18.27 -2.70 6.27
N PRO A 226 18.70 -1.96 5.22
CA PRO A 226 19.90 -1.14 5.29
C PRO A 226 19.49 0.31 5.54
N GLY A 227 19.84 0.81 6.72
CA GLY A 227 19.91 2.25 7.02
C GLY A 227 18.60 2.94 7.34
N THR A 228 18.13 2.83 8.58
CA THR A 228 17.39 3.90 9.25
C THR A 228 17.57 3.73 10.74
N ALA A 229 18.29 4.66 11.37
CA ALA A 229 18.40 4.74 12.82
C ALA A 229 17.02 5.12 13.39
N ALA A 230 16.28 4.13 13.87
CA ALA A 230 15.22 4.32 14.86
C ALA A 230 15.60 3.47 16.07
N PRO A 231 15.57 4.02 17.31
CA PRO A 231 16.02 3.32 18.49
C PRO A 231 15.15 2.10 18.79
N ASP A 232 15.84 1.04 19.21
CA ASP A 232 15.34 -0.26 19.61
C ASP A 232 14.19 -0.13 20.64
N LEU A 233 12.96 -0.41 20.19
CA LEU A 233 11.81 -0.61 21.07
C LEU A 233 11.45 -2.10 21.05
N GLY A 234 12.23 -2.86 21.83
CA GLY A 234 11.73 -3.94 22.67
C GLY A 234 10.89 -5.01 21.99
N THR A 235 11.58 -6.03 21.49
CA THR A 235 11.10 -7.40 21.27
C THR A 235 10.44 -7.97 22.53
N TYR A 236 9.12 -7.82 22.65
CA TYR A 236 8.28 -8.68 23.48
C TYR A 236 7.03 -9.09 22.71
N GLY A 237 7.08 -10.30 22.15
CA GLY A 237 5.95 -10.94 21.49
C GLY A 237 6.33 -12.34 21.06
N THR A 238 6.03 -13.31 21.90
CA THR A 238 6.13 -14.77 21.65
C THR A 238 5.49 -15.21 20.33
N PRO A 239 5.97 -16.30 19.70
CA PRO A 239 5.59 -16.66 18.33
C PRO A 239 4.16 -17.20 18.25
N TYR A 240 3.25 -16.44 17.64
CA TYR A 240 1.95 -16.98 17.22
C TYR A 240 2.09 -17.69 15.87
N ARG A 241 1.58 -18.92 15.83
CA ARG A 241 1.49 -19.80 14.66
C ARG A 241 0.98 -19.06 13.41
N SER A 242 1.57 -19.41 12.27
CA SER A 242 1.22 -19.05 10.90
C SER A 242 -0.29 -18.86 10.64
N SER A 243 -0.73 -17.60 10.56
CA SER A 243 -2.07 -17.26 10.08
C SER A 243 -2.09 -17.40 8.55
N ARG A 244 -2.90 -18.33 8.03
CA ARG A 244 -3.29 -18.38 6.61
C ARG A 244 -4.03 -17.09 6.23
N ASP A 245 -3.88 -16.63 4.99
CA ASP A 245 -4.60 -15.49 4.43
C ASP A 245 -6.12 -15.71 4.58
N ARG A 246 -6.82 -14.78 5.25
CA ARG A 246 -8.24 -14.91 5.57
C ARG A 246 -9.12 -14.26 4.50
N GLY A 247 -10.02 -15.02 3.88
CA GLY A 247 -10.92 -14.54 2.84
C GLY A 247 -12.20 -13.91 3.39
N ALA A 248 -12.99 -13.27 2.51
CA ALA A 248 -14.27 -12.63 2.89
C ALA A 248 -15.31 -13.59 3.52
N GLY A 249 -15.22 -14.90 3.28
CA GLY A 249 -16.08 -15.88 3.95
C GLY A 249 -15.78 -16.05 5.44
N ASP A 250 -14.58 -15.70 5.86
CA ASP A 250 -14.06 -16.05 7.19
C ASP A 250 -14.70 -15.18 8.27
N TYR A 251 -14.96 -13.90 7.99
CA TYR A 251 -15.59 -12.98 8.96
C TYR A 251 -17.06 -13.32 9.26
N ILE A 252 -17.81 -13.81 8.27
CA ILE A 252 -19.21 -14.20 8.46
C ILE A 252 -19.27 -15.43 9.37
N GLN A 253 -18.40 -16.40 9.10
CA GLN A 253 -18.28 -17.63 9.89
C GLN A 253 -17.78 -17.31 11.31
N GLU A 254 -16.78 -16.44 11.44
CA GLU A 254 -16.22 -16.04 12.74
C GLU A 254 -17.25 -15.29 13.60
N LEU A 255 -18.07 -14.42 13.02
CA LEU A 255 -19.15 -13.75 13.78
C LEU A 255 -20.20 -14.76 14.25
N LYS A 256 -20.54 -15.75 13.42
CA LYS A 256 -21.46 -16.82 13.80
C LYS A 256 -20.91 -17.64 14.97
N GLU A 257 -19.65 -18.08 14.89
CA GLU A 257 -18.97 -18.80 15.96
C GLU A 257 -18.85 -17.98 17.25
N TYR A 258 -18.62 -16.67 17.13
CA TYR A 258 -18.59 -15.77 18.27
C TYR A 258 -19.97 -15.67 18.96
N CYS A 259 -21.06 -15.54 18.19
CA CYS A 259 -22.42 -15.53 18.74
C CYS A 259 -22.75 -16.85 19.44
N GLU A 260 -22.38 -17.99 18.84
CA GLU A 260 -22.56 -19.32 19.43
C GLU A 260 -21.80 -19.45 20.76
N LYS A 261 -20.55 -18.97 20.80
CA LYS A 261 -19.73 -18.99 22.02
C LYS A 261 -20.33 -18.13 23.14
N MET A 262 -20.89 -16.97 22.80
CA MET A 262 -21.54 -16.05 23.74
C MET A 262 -22.99 -16.45 24.07
N ARG A 263 -23.52 -17.51 23.45
CA ARG A 263 -24.92 -17.96 23.54
C ARG A 263 -25.94 -16.90 23.11
N TRP A 264 -25.58 -16.07 22.13
CA TRP A 264 -26.49 -15.11 21.49
C TRP A 264 -27.23 -15.74 20.32
N ALA A 265 -28.31 -15.10 19.85
CA ALA A 265 -28.96 -15.50 18.61
C ALA A 265 -27.98 -15.42 17.43
N PRO A 266 -28.14 -16.28 16.40
CA PRO A 266 -27.31 -16.21 15.21
C PRO A 266 -27.46 -14.85 14.52
N PRO A 267 -26.38 -14.31 13.91
CA PRO A 267 -26.42 -13.01 13.25
C PRO A 267 -27.36 -13.03 12.04
N VAL A 268 -28.25 -12.04 11.98
CA VAL A 268 -29.22 -11.85 10.89
C VAL A 268 -28.76 -10.67 10.03
N TYR A 269 -28.70 -10.89 8.71
CA TYR A 269 -28.26 -9.90 7.74
C TYR A 269 -29.43 -9.37 6.92
N PHE A 270 -29.52 -8.04 6.81
CA PHE A 270 -30.41 -7.33 5.90
C PHE A 270 -29.57 -6.78 4.75
N ASP A 271 -29.83 -7.23 3.53
CA ASP A 271 -29.09 -6.79 2.34
C ASP A 271 -29.94 -5.87 1.47
N GLU A 272 -29.40 -4.70 1.16
CA GLU A 272 -29.99 -3.71 0.26
C GLU A 272 -29.18 -3.68 -1.04
N ASN A 273 -29.86 -3.44 -2.17
CA ASN A 273 -29.19 -3.16 -3.44
C ASN A 273 -29.42 -1.72 -3.88
N ASN A 274 -28.52 -1.23 -4.74
CA ASN A 274 -28.59 0.13 -5.28
C ASN A 274 -29.63 0.29 -6.42
N GLN A 275 -30.53 -0.70 -6.62
CA GLN A 275 -31.56 -0.76 -7.68
C GLN A 275 -31.04 -0.54 -9.12
N LYS A 276 -29.74 -0.71 -9.38
CA LYS A 276 -29.16 -0.67 -10.73
C LYS A 276 -29.31 -2.03 -11.41
N ASP A 277 -29.19 -2.06 -12.73
CA ASP A 277 -29.29 -3.28 -13.52
C ASP A 277 -27.93 -3.89 -13.85
N GLY A 278 -27.89 -5.23 -13.96
CA GLY A 278 -26.75 -6.00 -14.43
C GLY A 278 -25.51 -5.93 -13.52
N ASP A 279 -24.33 -5.75 -14.11
CA ASP A 279 -23.05 -5.77 -13.39
C ASP A 279 -22.81 -4.54 -12.50
N LEU A 280 -23.72 -3.56 -12.52
CA LEU A 280 -23.69 -2.36 -11.68
C LEU A 280 -24.43 -2.54 -10.35
N ILE A 281 -25.00 -3.72 -10.09
CA ILE A 281 -25.63 -4.03 -8.81
C ILE A 281 -24.55 -4.02 -7.73
N GLU A 282 -24.72 -3.12 -6.78
CA GLU A 282 -23.94 -3.10 -5.57
C GLU A 282 -24.84 -3.43 -4.38
N TRP A 283 -24.24 -4.03 -3.35
CA TRP A 283 -24.90 -4.54 -2.16
C TRP A 283 -24.39 -3.81 -0.93
N PHE A 284 -25.31 -3.40 -0.07
CA PHE A 284 -25.05 -2.92 1.27
C PHE A 284 -25.67 -3.91 2.26
N SER A 285 -25.03 -4.17 3.40
CA SER A 285 -25.52 -5.16 4.36
C SER A 285 -25.43 -4.65 5.79
N THR A 286 -26.49 -4.90 6.56
CA THR A 286 -26.59 -4.56 7.97
C THR A 286 -26.75 -5.84 8.78
N VAL A 287 -25.99 -5.99 9.86
CA VAL A 287 -26.02 -7.15 10.75
C VAL A 287 -26.68 -6.83 12.08
N SER A 288 -27.60 -7.70 12.48
CA SER A 288 -28.33 -7.62 13.75
C SER A 288 -28.16 -8.91 14.56
N ILE A 289 -28.03 -8.77 15.88
CA ILE A 289 -27.90 -9.87 16.85
C ILE A 289 -28.86 -9.55 18.00
N ASP A 290 -29.66 -10.54 18.42
CA ASP A 290 -30.69 -10.39 19.47
C ASP A 290 -31.66 -9.21 19.23
N GLY A 291 -31.98 -8.94 17.97
CA GLY A 291 -32.89 -7.85 17.57
C GLY A 291 -32.27 -6.45 17.56
N ASN A 292 -30.99 -6.31 17.94
CA ASN A 292 -30.26 -5.04 17.90
C ASN A 292 -29.33 -4.98 16.69
N THR A 293 -29.32 -3.84 16.00
CA THR A 293 -28.39 -3.57 14.91
C THR A 293 -26.99 -3.35 15.47
N ILE A 294 -26.04 -4.24 15.14
CA ILE A 294 -24.68 -4.19 15.69
C ILE A 294 -23.75 -3.40 14.78
N ALA A 295 -23.83 -3.62 13.48
CA ALA A 295 -22.97 -2.96 12.50
C ALA A 295 -23.58 -2.99 11.09
N GLU A 296 -22.98 -2.21 10.21
CA GLU A 296 -23.28 -2.13 8.79
C GLU A 296 -22.00 -2.21 7.96
N SER A 297 -22.13 -2.51 6.68
CA SER A 297 -21.01 -2.53 5.75
C SER A 297 -20.40 -1.14 5.59
N THR A 298 -19.07 -1.05 5.52
CA THR A 298 -18.36 0.24 5.36
C THR A 298 -18.58 0.91 4.00
N SER A 299 -18.98 0.15 2.99
CA SER A 299 -19.31 0.65 1.65
C SER A 299 -20.17 -0.36 0.90
N TRP A 300 -20.72 0.09 -0.24
CA TRP A 300 -21.34 -0.75 -1.25
C TRP A 300 -20.35 -1.78 -1.82
N ALA A 301 -20.80 -3.01 -2.06
CA ALA A 301 -19.98 -4.15 -2.48
C ALA A 301 -20.50 -4.81 -3.76
N LYS A 302 -19.61 -5.41 -4.56
CA LYS A 302 -20.01 -6.12 -5.80
C LYS A 302 -20.80 -7.41 -5.56
N SER A 303 -20.91 -7.89 -4.33
CA SER A 303 -21.70 -9.09 -4.00
C SER A 303 -22.26 -9.03 -2.57
N LYS A 304 -23.41 -9.68 -2.35
CA LYS A 304 -24.00 -9.86 -1.01
C LYS A 304 -23.01 -10.44 -0.01
N LYS A 305 -22.24 -11.45 -0.43
CA LYS A 305 -21.25 -12.11 0.43
C LYS A 305 -20.19 -11.13 0.92
N MET A 306 -19.72 -10.24 0.05
CA MET A 306 -18.73 -9.23 0.41
C MET A 306 -19.31 -8.13 1.32
N ALA A 307 -20.55 -7.69 1.05
CA ALA A 307 -21.25 -6.73 1.91
C ALA A 307 -21.44 -7.29 3.33
N ARG A 308 -21.92 -8.54 3.45
CA ARG A 308 -22.06 -9.23 4.74
C ARG A 308 -20.73 -9.41 5.45
N ALA A 309 -19.66 -9.74 4.73
CA ALA A 309 -18.32 -9.87 5.31
C ALA A 309 -17.83 -8.55 5.92
N MET A 310 -18.06 -7.42 5.24
CA MET A 310 -17.74 -6.09 5.77
C MET A 310 -18.51 -5.80 7.06
N ALA A 311 -19.83 -5.99 7.06
CA ALA A 311 -20.66 -5.80 8.23
C ALA A 311 -20.23 -6.70 9.40
N SER A 312 -19.87 -7.96 9.10
CA SER A 312 -19.40 -8.94 10.09
C SER A 312 -18.07 -8.53 10.72
N LYS A 313 -17.14 -8.02 9.93
CA LYS A 313 -15.83 -7.53 10.40
C LYS A 313 -16.00 -6.35 11.34
N VAL A 314 -16.85 -5.38 10.97
CA VAL A 314 -17.16 -4.22 11.82
C VAL A 314 -17.84 -4.67 13.12
N ALA A 315 -18.79 -5.61 13.06
CA ALA A 315 -19.45 -6.16 14.24
C ALA A 315 -18.45 -6.87 15.17
N LEU A 316 -17.59 -7.74 14.65
CA LEU A 316 -16.56 -8.43 15.44
C LEU A 316 -15.62 -7.45 16.13
N ASN A 317 -15.18 -6.39 15.43
CA ASN A 317 -14.33 -5.37 16.02
C ASN A 317 -15.04 -4.61 17.14
N ARG A 318 -16.35 -4.32 17.00
CA ARG A 318 -17.14 -3.70 18.08
C ARG A 318 -17.28 -4.65 19.26
N LEU A 319 -17.68 -5.89 19.02
CA LEU A 319 -17.99 -6.88 20.07
C LEU A 319 -16.76 -7.37 20.83
N LYS A 320 -15.58 -7.44 20.21
CA LYS A 320 -14.34 -7.88 20.87
C LYS A 320 -13.63 -6.77 21.65
N ASN A 321 -14.00 -5.51 21.44
CA ASN A 321 -13.42 -4.35 22.13
C ASN A 321 -14.23 -3.92 23.38
N PHE A 322 -15.22 -4.71 23.79
CA PHE A 322 -15.98 -4.59 25.05
C PHE A 322 -15.95 -5.94 25.79
#